data_AF-A0A6B3EDY9-F1
#
_entry.id   AF-A0A6B3EDY9-F1
#
_cell.length_a   1.000
_cell.length_b   1.000
_cell.length_c   1.000
_cell.angle_alpha   90.00
_cell.angle_beta   90.00
_cell.angle_gamma   90.00
#
_symmetry.space_group_name_H-M   'P 1'
#
loop_
_entity.id
_entity.type
_entity.pdbx_description
1 polymer ?
#
loop_
_entity_poly.entity_id
_entity_poly.type
_entity_poly.pdbx_seq_one_letter_code
_entity_poly.pdbx_strand_id
1 'polypeptide(L)'
;SYTAQMIINLVDPSPAAKRSQPRDTKAWSVQAFNSWALCLDNVSTIPPWLSDTLCRAVTGDGIVDRALYSDDDVVVLTFRRVLAMTTIDAGALAGDLAERTMVLDLQPITTAGRRGEEELDAAYNAARPSVLGAILDLLS
;
A
#
# COMPACT_ATOMS: atom_id res chain seq x y z
N SER A 1 -7.39 8.08 0.32
CA SER A 1 -7.09 8.83 1.56
C SER A 1 -5.83 9.67 1.42
N TYR A 2 -5.84 10.95 1.82
CA TYR A 2 -4.68 11.85 1.74
C TYR A 2 -3.57 11.45 2.74
N THR A 3 -3.94 11.08 3.97
CA THR A 3 -3.03 10.53 4.99
C THR A 3 -2.29 9.29 4.49
N ALA A 4 -2.98 8.36 3.84
CA ALA A 4 -2.36 7.13 3.32
C ALA A 4 -1.30 7.45 2.25
N GLN A 5 -1.57 8.41 1.36
CA GLN A 5 -0.59 8.87 0.38
C GLN A 5 0.66 9.44 1.04
N MET A 6 0.48 10.28 2.07
CA MET A 6 1.60 10.87 2.81
C MET A 6 2.46 9.80 3.50
N ILE A 7 1.83 8.83 4.18
CA ILE A 7 2.55 7.75 4.87
C ILE A 7 3.35 6.90 3.88
N ILE A 8 2.74 6.46 2.77
CA ILE A 8 3.46 5.68 1.75
C ILE A 8 4.64 6.47 1.18
N ASN A 9 4.44 7.75 0.87
CA ASN A 9 5.49 8.61 0.30
C ASN A 9 6.64 8.96 1.26
N LEU A 10 6.54 8.62 2.55
CA LEU A 10 7.69 8.69 3.47
C LEU A 10 8.74 7.65 3.09
N VAL A 11 8.33 6.45 2.69
CA VAL A 11 9.22 5.29 2.47
C VAL A 11 9.34 4.86 1.01
N ASP A 12 8.31 5.10 0.19
CA ASP A 12 8.29 4.76 -1.23
C ASP A 12 7.68 5.92 -2.04
N PRO A 13 8.47 6.97 -2.33
CA PRO A 13 7.97 8.18 -2.96
C PRO A 13 7.50 7.93 -4.39
N SER A 14 6.21 8.13 -4.65
CA SER A 14 5.62 7.86 -5.95
C SER A 14 4.52 8.87 -6.31
N PRO A 15 4.42 9.30 -7.58
CA PRO A 15 3.26 10.06 -8.05
C PRO A 15 1.95 9.24 -7.98
N ALA A 16 2.06 7.92 -7.82
CA ALA A 16 0.92 7.02 -7.70
C ALA A 16 1.03 6.12 -6.46
N ALA A 17 1.24 6.73 -5.29
CA ALA A 17 1.30 6.06 -3.99
C ALA A 17 0.02 5.28 -3.62
N LYS A 18 -1.10 5.68 -4.20
CA LYS A 18 -2.41 5.02 -4.06
C LYS A 18 -2.74 4.29 -5.36
N ARG A 19 -3.14 3.04 -5.24
CA ARG A 19 -3.53 2.18 -6.35
C ARG A 19 -4.96 1.70 -6.16
N SER A 20 -5.66 1.54 -7.27
CA SER A 20 -6.94 0.83 -7.26
C SER A 20 -6.71 -0.65 -6.96
N GLN A 21 -7.69 -1.27 -6.31
CA GLN A 21 -7.70 -2.70 -6.09
C GLN A 21 -7.45 -3.46 -7.40
N PRO A 22 -6.48 -4.40 -7.44
CA PRO A 22 -6.20 -5.19 -8.63
C PRO A 22 -7.38 -6.10 -8.96
N ARG A 23 -7.61 -6.31 -10.27
CA ARG A 23 -8.69 -7.17 -10.77
C ARG A 23 -8.36 -8.66 -10.74
N ASP A 24 -7.07 -9.00 -10.76
CA ASP A 24 -6.55 -10.37 -10.84
C ASP A 24 -5.12 -10.45 -10.26
N THR A 25 -4.61 -11.68 -10.10
CA THR A 25 -3.26 -11.93 -9.56
C THR A 25 -2.17 -11.31 -10.42
N LYS A 26 -2.33 -11.27 -11.75
CA LYS A 26 -1.32 -10.70 -12.65
C LYS A 26 -1.20 -9.18 -12.46
N ALA A 27 -2.33 -8.49 -12.40
CA ALA A 27 -2.39 -7.06 -12.10
C ALA A 27 -1.82 -6.76 -10.71
N TRP A 28 -2.10 -7.61 -9.72
CA TRP A 28 -1.46 -7.53 -8.41
C TRP A 28 0.06 -7.65 -8.52
N SER A 29 0.59 -8.68 -9.19
CA SER A 29 2.04 -8.91 -9.29
C SER A 29 2.77 -7.70 -9.86
N VAL A 30 2.21 -7.07 -10.88
CA VAL A 30 2.78 -5.85 -11.48
C VAL A 30 2.78 -4.70 -10.49
N GLN A 31 1.67 -4.46 -9.78
CA GLN A 31 1.59 -3.40 -8.77
C GLN A 31 2.57 -3.64 -7.62
N ALA A 32 2.59 -4.86 -7.07
CA ALA A 32 3.44 -5.23 -5.96
C ALA A 32 4.92 -5.20 -6.35
N PHE A 33 5.30 -5.76 -7.49
CA PHE A 33 6.71 -5.82 -7.89
C PHE A 33 7.33 -4.42 -8.05
N ASN A 34 6.59 -3.45 -8.57
CA ASN A 34 7.08 -2.09 -8.89
C ASN A 34 6.96 -1.07 -7.75
N SER A 35 6.78 -1.51 -6.50
CA SER A 35 6.73 -0.62 -5.34
C SER A 35 7.35 -1.33 -4.15
N TRP A 36 7.94 -0.62 -3.20
CA TRP A 36 8.33 -1.15 -1.89
C TRP A 36 7.17 -1.09 -0.89
N ALA A 37 6.42 0.01 -0.95
CA ALA A 37 5.22 0.23 -0.17
C ALA A 37 4.07 0.70 -1.08
N LEU A 38 2.87 0.15 -0.90
CA LEU A 38 1.71 0.58 -1.68
C LEU A 38 0.44 0.66 -0.84
N CYS A 39 -0.44 1.58 -1.23
CA CYS A 39 -1.79 1.69 -0.65
C CYS A 39 -2.84 1.24 -1.67
N LEU A 40 -3.63 0.22 -1.35
CA LEU A 40 -4.88 -0.07 -2.08
C LEU A 40 -5.96 0.88 -1.55
N ASP A 41 -6.33 1.87 -2.37
CA ASP A 41 -7.29 2.91 -1.98
C ASP A 41 -8.72 2.47 -2.31
N ASN A 42 -9.65 2.73 -1.39
CA ASN A 42 -11.07 2.48 -1.53
C ASN A 42 -11.43 1.00 -1.76
N VAL A 43 -10.80 0.11 -1.01
CA VAL A 43 -11.10 -1.33 -1.01
C VAL A 43 -12.48 -1.55 -0.40
N SER A 44 -13.41 -2.10 -1.18
CA SER A 44 -14.77 -2.40 -0.71
C SER A 44 -14.97 -3.87 -0.37
N THR A 45 -14.27 -4.77 -1.06
CA THR A 45 -14.35 -6.23 -0.83
C THR A 45 -12.99 -6.86 -1.07
N ILE A 46 -12.65 -7.86 -0.26
CA ILE A 46 -11.41 -8.62 -0.42
C ILE A 46 -11.77 -10.06 -0.82
N PRO A 47 -11.64 -10.42 -2.11
CA PRO A 47 -11.86 -11.79 -2.53
C PRO A 47 -10.75 -12.71 -1.98
N PRO A 48 -11.01 -14.02 -1.84
CA PRO A 48 -10.03 -14.97 -1.28
C PRO A 48 -8.65 -14.90 -1.94
N TRP A 49 -8.60 -14.82 -3.27
CA TRP A 49 -7.34 -14.73 -4.02
C TRP A 49 -6.51 -13.49 -3.64
N LEU A 50 -7.18 -12.37 -3.35
CA LEU A 50 -6.50 -11.13 -2.95
C LEU A 50 -6.05 -11.26 -1.50
N SER A 51 -6.90 -11.79 -0.62
CA SER A 51 -6.53 -12.07 0.78
C SER A 51 -5.25 -12.89 0.88
N ASP A 52 -5.21 -14.05 0.21
CA ASP A 52 -4.05 -14.94 0.23
C ASP A 52 -2.78 -14.24 -0.27
N THR A 53 -2.94 -13.43 -1.30
CA THR A 53 -1.84 -12.74 -1.96
C THR A 53 -1.31 -11.57 -1.12
N LEU A 54 -2.19 -10.83 -0.43
CA LEU A 54 -1.78 -9.81 0.55
C LEU A 54 -0.99 -10.44 1.71
N CYS A 55 -1.44 -11.60 2.23
CA CYS A 55 -0.74 -12.32 3.28
C CYS A 55 0.65 -12.81 2.87
N ARG A 56 0.80 -13.34 1.65
CA ARG A 56 2.12 -13.73 1.13
C ARG A 56 3.00 -12.51 0.90
N ALA A 57 2.46 -11.42 0.37
CA ALA A 57 3.26 -10.24 0.06
C ALA A 57 3.94 -9.59 1.28
N VAL A 58 3.33 -9.64 2.47
CA VAL A 58 3.95 -9.09 3.71
C VAL A 58 5.05 -10.00 4.28
N THR A 59 5.03 -11.29 3.96
CA THR A 59 6.04 -12.28 4.39
C THR A 59 7.12 -12.52 3.34
N GLY A 60 6.80 -12.26 2.07
CA GLY A 60 7.61 -12.57 0.90
C GLY A 60 6.80 -13.44 -0.06
N ASP A 61 6.59 -12.98 -1.28
CA ASP A 61 5.92 -13.71 -2.36
C ASP A 61 6.86 -13.89 -3.56
N GLY A 62 6.64 -14.96 -4.32
CA GLY A 62 7.35 -15.29 -5.54
C GLY A 62 6.35 -15.69 -6.61
N ILE A 63 6.12 -14.83 -7.59
CA ILE A 63 5.14 -15.05 -8.65
C ILE A 63 5.88 -15.29 -9.97
N VAL A 64 5.51 -16.39 -10.62
CA VAL A 64 6.03 -16.79 -11.92
C VAL A 64 5.07 -16.28 -13.00
N ASP A 65 5.54 -15.40 -13.89
CA ASP A 65 4.76 -14.89 -15.03
C ASP A 65 5.51 -15.17 -16.35
N ARG A 66 4.78 -15.19 -17.46
CA ARG A 66 5.36 -15.30 -18.81
C ARG A 66 5.85 -13.93 -19.26
N ALA A 67 7.06 -13.87 -19.83
CA ALA A 67 7.52 -12.66 -20.49
C ALA A 67 6.55 -12.28 -21.62
N LEU A 68 6.19 -10.99 -21.72
CA LEU A 68 5.47 -10.50 -22.89
C LEU A 68 6.49 -10.40 -24.04
N TYR A 69 6.24 -11.12 -25.14
CA TYR A 69 6.99 -11.07 -26.41
C TYR A 69 8.35 -11.82 -26.51
N SER A 70 8.66 -12.77 -25.62
CA SER A 70 9.62 -13.83 -25.97
C SER A 70 8.95 -15.19 -25.86
N ASP A 71 9.03 -15.95 -26.94
CA ASP A 71 8.57 -17.33 -26.97
C ASP A 71 9.44 -18.13 -25.97
N ASP A 72 8.86 -18.47 -24.82
CA ASP A 72 9.39 -19.35 -23.76
C ASP A 72 10.19 -18.76 -22.57
N ASP A 73 10.35 -17.44 -22.43
CA ASP A 73 10.95 -16.92 -21.18
C ASP A 73 9.94 -16.76 -20.04
N VAL A 74 10.29 -17.35 -18.90
CA VAL A 74 9.58 -17.23 -17.63
C VAL A 74 10.30 -16.21 -16.76
N VAL A 75 9.58 -15.21 -16.27
CA VAL A 75 10.09 -14.21 -15.33
C VAL A 75 9.60 -14.56 -13.93
N VAL A 76 10.52 -14.62 -12.97
CA VAL A 76 10.20 -14.80 -11.56
C VAL A 76 10.23 -13.43 -10.88
N LEU A 77 9.06 -12.98 -10.41
CA LEU A 77 8.89 -11.76 -9.63
C LEU A 77 8.94 -12.12 -8.15
N THR A 78 9.99 -11.70 -7.45
CA THR A 78 10.08 -11.88 -5.99
C THR A 78 9.93 -10.55 -5.28
N PHE A 79 9.12 -10.52 -4.22
CA PHE A 79 8.88 -9.31 -3.47
C PHE A 79 8.42 -9.54 -2.04
N ARG A 80 8.75 -8.59 -1.16
CA ARG A 80 8.14 -8.43 0.16
C ARG A 80 7.74 -6.97 0.34
N ARG A 81 6.51 -6.69 0.76
CA ARG A 81 5.90 -5.36 0.68
C ARG A 81 5.28 -4.88 1.98
N VAL A 82 5.36 -3.56 2.17
CA VAL A 82 4.56 -2.84 3.16
C VAL A 82 3.25 -2.43 2.48
N LEU A 83 2.13 -2.83 3.08
CA LEU A 83 0.82 -2.64 2.48
C LEU A 83 -0.04 -1.74 3.37
N ALA A 84 -0.71 -0.78 2.74
CA ALA A 84 -1.81 -0.04 3.34
C ALA A 84 -3.09 -0.31 2.55
N MET A 85 -4.23 -0.25 3.23
CA MET A 85 -5.53 -0.28 2.58
C MET A 85 -6.40 0.81 3.19
N THR A 86 -7.22 1.43 2.36
CA THR A 86 -8.27 2.33 2.85
C THR A 86 -9.62 1.74 2.47
N THR A 87 -10.57 1.88 3.38
CA THR A 87 -11.88 1.29 3.25
C THR A 87 -12.89 2.11 4.05
N ILE A 88 -14.14 2.11 3.60
CA ILE A 88 -15.27 2.60 4.41
C ILE A 88 -15.82 1.44 5.25
N ASP A 89 -15.80 0.24 4.68
CA ASP A 89 -16.17 -1.02 5.31
C ASP A 89 -15.42 -2.13 4.57
N ALA A 90 -14.49 -2.80 5.27
CA ALA A 90 -13.74 -3.92 4.70
C ALA A 90 -14.51 -5.24 4.78
N GLY A 91 -15.68 -5.25 5.42
CA GLY A 91 -16.37 -6.45 5.85
C GLY A 91 -15.52 -7.27 6.84
N ALA A 92 -15.85 -8.55 6.96
CA ALA A 92 -15.04 -9.49 7.73
C ALA A 92 -13.76 -9.84 6.95
N LEU A 93 -12.60 -9.45 7.47
CA LEU A 93 -11.31 -9.93 7.00
C LEU A 93 -11.20 -11.44 7.29
N ALA A 94 -10.63 -12.20 6.36
CA ALA A 94 -10.28 -13.61 6.61
C ALA A 94 -9.26 -13.69 7.76
N GLY A 95 -9.32 -14.75 8.58
CA GLY A 95 -8.52 -14.85 9.82
C GLY A 95 -7.04 -14.58 9.63
N ASP A 96 -6.40 -15.17 8.61
CA ASP A 96 -4.97 -15.00 8.35
C ASP A 96 -4.60 -13.54 7.98
N LEU A 97 -5.47 -12.87 7.22
CA LEU A 97 -5.29 -11.45 6.86
C LEU A 97 -5.56 -10.55 8.06
N ALA A 98 -6.58 -10.85 8.86
CA ALA A 98 -6.92 -10.11 10.07
C ALA A 98 -5.75 -10.12 11.07
N GLU A 99 -5.12 -11.27 11.30
CA GLU A 99 -3.94 -11.40 12.18
C GLU A 99 -2.72 -10.61 11.71
N ARG A 100 -2.63 -10.31 10.40
CA ARG A 100 -1.55 -9.52 9.79
C ARG A 100 -1.89 -8.04 9.61
N THR A 101 -3.10 -7.64 9.96
CA THR A 101 -3.61 -6.29 9.70
C THR A 101 -3.67 -5.49 11.00
N MET A 102 -3.09 -4.29 10.97
CA MET A 102 -3.31 -3.28 11.99
C MET A 102 -4.39 -2.30 11.50
N VAL A 103 -5.54 -2.29 12.16
CA VAL A 103 -6.66 -1.39 11.82
C VAL A 103 -6.44 -0.04 12.49
N LEU A 104 -6.58 1.05 11.72
CA LEU A 104 -6.48 2.42 12.20
C LEU A 104 -7.78 3.17 11.91
N ASP A 105 -8.57 3.40 12.95
CA ASP A 105 -9.81 4.17 12.85
C ASP A 105 -9.54 5.67 12.91
N LEU A 106 -9.79 6.35 11.79
CA LEU A 106 -9.61 7.80 11.69
C LEU A 106 -10.86 8.53 12.14
N GLN A 107 -10.68 9.51 13.03
CA GLN A 107 -11.77 10.37 13.47
C GLN A 107 -12.13 11.41 12.38
N PRO A 108 -13.42 11.71 12.18
CA PRO A 108 -13.82 12.76 11.26
C PRO A 108 -13.23 14.12 11.64
N ILE A 109 -12.67 14.82 10.66
CA ILE A 109 -12.16 16.19 10.84
C ILE A 109 -13.34 17.17 10.83
N THR A 110 -13.49 17.94 11.91
CA THR A 110 -14.51 18.99 12.01
C THR A 110 -14.29 20.07 10.97
N THR A 111 -15.34 20.80 10.57
CA THR A 111 -15.24 21.86 9.55
C THR A 111 -14.17 22.89 9.89
N ALA A 112 -14.04 23.26 11.17
CA ALA A 112 -13.04 24.23 11.64
C ALA A 112 -11.59 23.69 11.62
N GLY A 113 -11.41 22.36 11.67
CA GLY A 113 -10.10 21.71 11.64
C GLY A 113 -9.64 21.31 10.23
N ARG A 114 -10.45 21.57 9.20
CA ARG A 114 -10.08 21.25 7.81
C ARG A 114 -9.02 22.24 7.32
N ARG A 115 -7.99 21.69 6.70
CA ARG A 115 -6.91 22.42 6.05
C ARG A 115 -6.96 22.15 4.55
N GLY A 116 -6.53 23.12 3.74
CA GLY A 116 -6.45 22.94 2.29
C GLY A 116 -5.33 21.97 1.91
N GLU A 117 -5.43 21.33 0.74
CA GLU A 117 -4.39 20.40 0.26
C GLU A 117 -3.04 21.11 0.13
N GLU A 118 -3.00 22.32 -0.44
CA GLU A 118 -1.76 23.12 -0.55
C GLU A 118 -1.07 23.35 0.81
N GLU A 119 -1.88 23.63 1.84
CA GLU A 119 -1.40 23.88 3.19
C GLU A 119 -0.86 22.59 3.84
N LEU A 120 -1.52 21.46 3.59
CA LEU A 120 -1.09 20.16 4.05
C LEU A 120 0.17 19.69 3.33
N ASP A 121 0.27 19.89 2.02
CA ASP A 121 1.44 19.57 1.21
C ASP A 121 2.65 20.39 1.67
N ALA A 122 2.47 21.69 1.92
CA ALA A 122 3.54 22.53 2.46
C ALA A 122 4.01 22.03 3.83
N ALA A 123 3.09 21.71 4.74
CA ALA A 123 3.41 21.18 6.06
C ALA A 123 4.09 19.81 5.99
N TYR A 124 3.61 18.92 5.12
CA TYR A 124 4.20 17.60 4.91
C TYR A 124 5.62 17.70 4.34
N ASN A 125 5.83 18.51 3.31
CA ASN A 125 7.15 18.68 2.71
C ASN A 125 8.17 19.27 3.69
N ALA A 126 7.74 20.19 4.56
CA ALA A 126 8.58 20.73 5.61
C ALA A 126 8.94 19.68 6.68
N ALA A 127 7.98 18.85 7.09
CA ALA A 127 8.18 17.84 8.14
C ALA A 127 8.91 16.58 7.65
N ARG A 128 8.73 16.21 6.39
CA ARG A 128 9.16 14.93 5.81
C ARG A 128 10.62 14.56 6.07
N PRO A 129 11.63 15.46 5.91
CA PRO A 129 13.02 15.10 6.18
C PRO A 129 13.25 14.66 7.63
N SER A 130 12.64 15.37 8.59
CA SER A 130 12.76 15.04 10.02
C SER A 130 12.04 13.75 10.39
N VAL A 131 10.86 13.51 9.81
CA VAL A 131 10.10 12.27 10.02
C VAL A 131 10.85 11.08 9.46
N LEU A 132 11.41 11.19 8.25
CA LEU A 132 12.22 10.13 7.65
C LEU A 132 13.48 9.87 8.47
N GLY A 133 14.17 10.92 8.94
CA GLY A 133 15.32 10.79 9.83
C GLY A 133 14.98 10.00 11.10
N ALA A 134 13.89 10.36 11.79
CA ALA A 134 13.45 9.67 12.99
C ALA A 134 13.09 8.19 12.74
N ILE A 135 12.53 7.86 11.57
CA ILE A 135 12.27 6.46 11.19
C ILE A 135 13.58 5.70 11.01
N LEU A 136 14.57 6.29 10.34
CA LEU A 136 15.87 5.65 10.11
C LEU A 136 16.65 5.46 11.42
N ASP A 137 16.60 6.44 12.33
CA ASP A 137 17.23 6.36 13.66
C ASP A 137 16.61 5.26 14.54
N LEU A 138 15.32 4.95 14.37
CA LEU A 138 14.67 3.85 15.08
C LEU A 138 15.14 2.47 14.60
N LEU A 139 15.64 2.38 13.36
CA LEU A 139 16.04 1.12 12.71
C LEU A 139 17.54 0.81 12.82
N SER A 140 18.36 1.76 13.28
CA SER A 140 19.79 1.60 13.52
C SER A 140 20.10 0.94 14.86
#